data_AF-A0A9J6EWR0-F1
#
_entry.id   AF-A0A9J6EWR0-F1
#
_cell.length_a   1.000
_cell.length_b   1.000
_cell.length_c   1.000
_cell.angle_alpha   90.00
_cell.angle_beta   90.00
_cell.angle_gamma   90.00
#
_symmetry.space_group_name_H-M   'P 1'
#
loop_
_entity.id
_entity.type
_entity.pdbx_description
1 polymer ?
#
loop_
_entity_poly.entity_id
_entity_poly.type
_entity_poly.pdbx_seq_one_letter_code
_entity_poly.pdbx_strand_id
1 'polypeptide(L)'
;MSHAPAPAPPHHQQQANSVGGNNNGERHVVHWFRKGLRLHDQPALRMGLQGARTCRCVYILDPWFAGSSNAGVNKWRFLLQSLEDLDARLRKLNSRLFVIRGQPADVFPKIFKVTYPFLANRR
;
A
#
# COMPACT_ATOMS: atom_id res chain seq x y z
N MET A 1 -33.49 63.15 14.29
CA MET A 1 -32.64 62.33 15.17
C MET A 1 -32.37 61.02 14.45
N SER A 2 -31.20 60.92 13.83
CA SER A 2 -30.85 59.95 12.79
C SER A 2 -30.42 58.62 13.41
N HIS A 3 -31.09 57.52 13.04
CA HIS A 3 -30.65 56.16 13.38
C HIS A 3 -29.46 55.76 12.47
N ALA A 4 -28.35 55.36 13.09
CA ALA A 4 -27.21 54.75 12.39
C ALA A 4 -27.45 53.23 12.24
N PRO A 5 -27.08 52.60 11.11
CA PRO A 5 -27.15 51.15 10.97
C PRO A 5 -25.93 50.45 11.63
N ALA A 6 -26.15 49.25 12.17
CA ALA A 6 -25.13 48.43 12.82
C ALA A 6 -24.07 47.91 11.82
N PRO A 7 -22.80 47.72 12.23
CA PRO A 7 -21.75 47.20 11.37
C PRO A 7 -21.87 45.68 11.15
N ALA A 8 -21.65 45.23 9.92
CA ALA A 8 -21.62 43.81 9.52
C ALA A 8 -20.41 43.06 10.12
N PRO A 9 -20.51 41.74 10.39
CA PRO A 9 -19.42 40.96 10.96
C PRO A 9 -18.27 40.76 9.96
N PRO A 10 -17.02 40.60 10.44
CA PRO A 10 -15.84 40.50 9.59
C PRO A 10 -15.83 39.16 8.83
N HIS A 11 -15.64 39.25 7.52
CA HIS A 11 -15.32 38.13 6.65
C HIS A 11 -14.05 37.45 7.16
N HIS A 12 -14.18 36.25 7.74
CA HIS A 12 -13.06 35.35 7.97
C HIS A 12 -12.55 34.88 6.61
N GLN A 13 -11.59 35.62 6.07
CA GLN A 13 -10.72 35.19 5.00
C GLN A 13 -9.88 34.03 5.54
N GLN A 14 -10.35 32.79 5.40
CA GLN A 14 -9.57 31.61 5.73
C GLN A 14 -8.45 31.47 4.70
N GLN A 15 -7.32 32.14 4.94
CA GLN A 15 -6.06 31.87 4.28
C GLN A 15 -5.60 30.46 4.72
N ALA A 16 -5.96 29.44 3.96
CA ALA A 16 -5.35 28.12 4.09
C ALA A 16 -3.97 28.15 3.44
N ASN A 17 -3.03 28.86 4.08
CA ASN A 17 -1.63 28.79 3.71
C ASN A 17 -0.99 27.59 4.43
N SER A 18 -0.32 26.77 3.62
CA SER A 18 0.89 25.99 3.95
C SER A 18 0.78 24.88 5.00
N VAL A 19 0.79 23.63 4.51
CA VAL A 19 1.71 22.60 5.03
C VAL A 19 2.39 21.90 3.85
N GLY A 20 3.35 22.60 3.23
CA GLY A 20 4.42 21.96 2.49
C GLY A 20 5.34 21.26 3.48
N GLY A 21 4.94 20.08 3.94
CA GLY A 21 5.76 19.24 4.79
C GLY A 21 6.84 18.57 3.97
N ASN A 22 8.01 19.19 3.89
CA ASN A 22 9.27 18.53 3.51
C ASN A 22 9.63 17.47 4.56
N ASN A 23 8.89 16.36 4.57
CA ASN A 23 9.32 15.14 5.21
C ASN A 23 10.13 14.36 4.18
N ASN A 24 11.44 14.60 4.13
CA ASN A 24 12.41 13.73 3.46
C ASN A 24 12.55 12.36 4.18
N GLY A 25 11.50 11.90 4.87
CA GLY A 25 11.36 10.53 5.31
C GLY A 25 11.04 9.69 4.08
N GLU A 26 12.00 8.88 3.66
CA GLU A 26 11.83 7.94 2.57
C GLU A 26 10.50 7.17 2.75
N ARG A 27 9.52 7.42 1.88
CA ARG A 27 8.21 6.77 2.02
C ARG A 27 8.27 5.36 1.45
N HIS A 28 8.19 4.37 2.33
CA HIS A 28 8.16 2.95 1.98
C HIS A 28 6.72 2.44 1.97
N VAL A 29 6.30 1.85 0.86
CA VAL A 29 4.94 1.34 0.69
C VAL A 29 4.97 -0.17 0.56
N VAL A 30 4.02 -0.82 1.25
CA VAL A 30 3.75 -2.25 1.13
C VAL A 30 2.36 -2.41 0.56
N HIS A 31 2.25 -3.04 -0.60
CA HIS A 31 0.97 -3.34 -1.23
C HIS A 31 0.61 -4.80 -1.00
N TRP A 32 -0.48 -5.06 -0.27
CA TRP A 32 -0.94 -6.41 0.03
C TRP A 32 -2.03 -6.89 -0.94
N PHE A 33 -1.66 -7.85 -1.79
CA PHE A 33 -2.59 -8.53 -2.68
C PHE A 33 -3.42 -9.57 -1.92
N ARG A 34 -4.75 -9.50 -2.08
CA ARG A 34 -5.72 -10.50 -1.56
C ARG A 34 -6.52 -11.15 -2.69
N LYS A 35 -7.82 -10.84 -2.79
CA LYS A 35 -8.72 -11.31 -3.87
C LYS A 35 -8.63 -10.35 -5.06
N GLY A 36 -7.57 -10.46 -5.86
CA GLY A 36 -7.37 -9.61 -7.04
C GLY A 36 -5.90 -9.49 -7.42
N LEU A 37 -5.39 -10.48 -8.14
CA LEU A 37 -3.98 -10.55 -8.59
C LEU A 37 -3.80 -9.81 -9.91
N ARG A 38 -4.16 -8.51 -9.94
CA ARG A 38 -4.11 -7.66 -11.13
C ARG A 38 -3.41 -6.36 -10.79
N LEU A 39 -2.55 -5.89 -11.70
CA LEU A 39 -1.87 -4.59 -11.57
C LEU A 39 -2.68 -3.43 -12.14
N HIS A 40 -3.52 -3.71 -13.14
CA HIS A 40 -4.41 -2.72 -13.74
C HIS A 40 -5.62 -2.50 -12.83
N ASP A 41 -6.09 -1.24 -12.77
CA ASP A 41 -7.28 -0.85 -12.00
C ASP A 41 -7.16 -0.99 -10.47
N GLN A 42 -5.96 -0.74 -9.93
CA GLN A 42 -5.75 -0.65 -8.48
C GLN A 42 -5.51 0.80 -8.05
N PRO A 43 -6.56 1.59 -7.77
CA PRO A 43 -6.39 2.98 -7.32
C PRO A 43 -5.55 3.05 -6.04
N ALA A 44 -5.64 2.06 -5.15
CA ALA A 44 -4.82 1.97 -3.94
C ALA A 44 -3.31 1.84 -4.24
N LEU A 45 -2.93 1.06 -5.26
CA LEU A 45 -1.53 0.94 -5.67
C LEU A 45 -1.02 2.24 -6.28
N ARG A 46 -1.82 2.87 -7.16
CA ARG A 46 -1.48 4.14 -7.80
C ARG A 46 -1.28 5.26 -6.77
N MET A 47 -2.20 5.38 -5.81
CA MET A 47 -2.10 6.39 -4.75
C MET A 47 -0.91 6.13 -3.82
N GLY A 48 -0.66 4.86 -3.46
CA GLY A 48 0.48 4.48 -2.65
C GLY A 48 1.82 4.77 -3.32
N LEU A 49 1.93 4.57 -4.64
CA LEU A 49 3.15 4.85 -5.38
C LEU A 49 3.49 6.35 -5.49
N GLN A 50 2.52 7.25 -5.32
CA GLN A 50 2.72 8.68 -5.52
C GLN A 50 3.64 9.26 -4.43
N GLY A 51 4.91 9.44 -4.79
CA GLY A 51 5.99 9.91 -3.92
C GLY A 51 6.45 8.89 -2.88
N ALA A 52 6.30 7.59 -3.18
CA ALA A 52 6.97 6.51 -2.46
C ALA A 52 8.35 6.24 -3.06
N ARG A 53 9.35 6.03 -2.20
CA ARG A 53 10.71 5.66 -2.63
C ARG A 53 10.81 4.20 -3.03
N THR A 54 10.10 3.32 -2.33
CA THR A 54 10.04 1.90 -2.68
C THR A 54 8.62 1.36 -2.50
N CYS A 55 8.21 0.45 -3.37
CA CYS A 55 6.99 -0.32 -3.22
C CYS A 55 7.30 -1.81 -3.18
N ARG A 56 6.84 -2.50 -2.12
CA ARG A 56 6.94 -3.95 -1.98
C ARG A 56 5.56 -4.57 -2.13
N CYS A 57 5.44 -5.47 -3.11
CA CYS A 57 4.22 -6.20 -3.39
C CYS A 57 4.22 -7.52 -2.61
N VAL A 58 3.26 -7.73 -1.72
CA VAL A 58 3.19 -8.92 -0.86
C VAL A 58 1.89 -9.68 -1.06
N TYR A 59 1.97 -11.00 -1.06
CA TYR A 59 0.84 -11.91 -1.00
C TYR A 59 1.02 -12.84 0.19
N ILE A 60 0.01 -12.92 1.05
CA ILE A 60 0.06 -13.75 2.25
C ILE A 60 -0.78 -14.99 1.97
N LEU A 61 -0.10 -16.13 1.85
CA LEU A 61 -0.72 -17.42 1.67
C LEU A 61 -1.17 -17.96 3.02
N ASP A 62 -2.49 -18.04 3.19
CA ASP A 62 -3.09 -18.56 4.40
C ASP A 62 -2.86 -20.09 4.48
N PRO A 63 -2.23 -20.62 5.54
CA PRO A 63 -2.05 -22.06 5.71
C PRO A 63 -3.38 -22.82 5.77
N TRP A 64 -4.47 -22.21 6.24
CA TRP A 64 -5.80 -22.83 6.28
C TRP A 64 -6.41 -23.01 4.88
N PHE A 65 -5.97 -22.20 3.91
CA PHE A 65 -6.36 -22.36 2.51
C PHE A 65 -5.87 -23.70 1.95
N ALA A 66 -4.74 -24.22 2.45
CA ALA A 66 -4.15 -25.49 2.01
C ALA A 66 -4.78 -26.69 2.70
N GLY A 67 -5.22 -26.51 3.95
CA GLY A 67 -5.93 -27.53 4.73
C GLY A 67 -7.41 -27.66 4.39
N SER A 68 -8.02 -26.69 3.70
CA SER A 68 -9.40 -26.83 3.25
C SER A 68 -9.46 -27.81 2.09
N SER A 69 -9.87 -29.05 2.36
CA SER A 69 -10.07 -30.12 1.36
C SER A 69 -11.00 -29.74 0.19
N ASN A 70 -11.69 -28.59 0.30
CA ASN A 70 -12.58 -28.00 -0.71
C ASN A 70 -11.89 -27.01 -1.69
N ALA A 71 -10.65 -26.60 -1.42
CA ALA A 71 -9.83 -25.89 -2.39
C ALA A 71 -9.22 -26.93 -3.35
N GLY A 72 -10.03 -27.47 -4.27
CA GLY A 72 -9.57 -28.49 -5.21
C GLY A 72 -8.30 -28.07 -5.96
N VAL A 73 -7.47 -29.04 -6.36
CA VAL A 73 -6.17 -28.88 -7.05
C VAL A 73 -6.20 -27.80 -8.14
N ASN A 74 -7.32 -27.68 -8.87
CA ASN A 74 -7.52 -26.65 -9.89
C ASN A 74 -7.47 -25.21 -9.35
N LYS A 75 -8.05 -24.94 -8.18
CA LYS A 75 -7.98 -23.60 -7.53
C LYS A 75 -6.56 -23.27 -7.10
N TRP A 76 -5.83 -24.26 -6.56
CA TRP A 76 -4.42 -24.12 -6.20
C TRP A 76 -3.55 -23.84 -7.41
N ARG A 77 -3.72 -24.62 -8.48
CA ARG A 77 -3.00 -24.43 -9.74
C ARG A 77 -3.27 -23.06 -10.35
N PHE A 78 -4.54 -22.65 -10.38
CA PHE A 78 -4.93 -21.31 -10.85
C PHE A 78 -4.32 -20.19 -10.00
N LEU A 79 -4.30 -20.34 -8.67
CA LEU A 79 -3.67 -19.38 -7.77
C LEU A 79 -2.18 -19.24 -8.07
N LEU A 80 -1.46 -20.37 -8.14
CA LEU A 80 -0.02 -20.37 -8.42
C LEU A 80 0.29 -19.72 -9.78
N GLN A 81 -0.43 -20.10 -10.83
CA GLN A 81 -0.30 -19.48 -12.16
C GLN A 81 -0.58 -17.97 -12.13
N SER A 82 -1.60 -17.55 -11.37
CA SER A 82 -1.94 -16.13 -11.22
C SER A 82 -0.86 -15.36 -10.44
N LEU A 83 -0.24 -15.97 -9.43
CA LEU A 83 0.86 -15.38 -8.67
C LEU A 83 2.13 -15.26 -9.51
N GLU A 84 2.42 -16.28 -10.32
CA GLU A 84 3.57 -16.30 -11.24
C GLU A 84 3.43 -15.23 -12.32
N ASP A 85 2.25 -15.13 -12.95
CA ASP A 85 1.96 -14.09 -13.94
C ASP A 85 1.98 -12.67 -13.31
N LEU A 86 1.54 -12.53 -12.06
CA LEU A 86 1.67 -11.27 -11.33
C LEU A 86 3.14 -10.91 -11.04
N ASP A 87 3.96 -11.87 -10.60
CA ASP A 87 5.40 -11.65 -10.38
C ASP A 87 6.10 -11.29 -11.69
N ALA A 88 5.80 -11.97 -12.79
CA ALA A 88 6.35 -11.67 -14.10
C ALA A 88 6.03 -10.24 -14.55
N ARG A 89 4.79 -9.77 -14.33
CA ARG A 89 4.41 -8.39 -14.63
C ARG A 89 5.07 -7.38 -13.70
N LEU A 90 5.25 -7.70 -12.42
CA LEU A 90 6.00 -6.86 -11.47
C LEU A 90 7.48 -6.76 -11.83
N ARG A 91 8.10 -7.84 -12.30
CA ARG A 91 9.51 -7.85 -12.76
C ARG A 91 9.75 -6.94 -13.95
N LYS A 92 8.80 -6.82 -14.86
CA LYS A 92 8.85 -5.85 -15.97
C LYS A 92 8.90 -4.39 -15.46
N LEU A 93 8.42 -4.14 -14.25
CA LEU A 93 8.45 -2.84 -13.57
C LEU A 93 9.61 -2.73 -12.57
N ASN A 94 10.65 -3.58 -12.68
CA ASN A 94 11.76 -3.68 -11.72
C ASN A 94 11.31 -3.95 -10.26
N SER A 95 10.16 -4.58 -10.08
CA SER A 95 9.63 -5.01 -8.78
C SER A 95 9.49 -6.54 -8.73
N ARG A 96 9.07 -7.08 -7.58
CA ARG A 96 8.88 -8.52 -7.37
C ARG A 96 7.72 -8.78 -6.41
N LEU A 97 7.08 -9.94 -6.54
CA LEU A 97 6.05 -10.41 -5.63
C LEU A 97 6.67 -11.23 -4.49
N PHE A 98 6.39 -10.84 -3.26
CA PHE A 98 6.79 -11.59 -2.08
C PHE A 98 5.62 -12.44 -1.59
N VAL A 99 5.71 -13.76 -1.81
CA VAL A 99 4.72 -14.73 -1.31
C VAL A 99 5.18 -15.26 0.04
N ILE A 100 4.40 -14.99 1.09
CA ILE A 100 4.74 -15.34 2.47
C ILE A 100 3.64 -16.26 3.02
N ARG A 101 4.02 -17.36 3.68
CA ARG A 101 3.06 -18.25 4.35
C ARG A 101 2.84 -17.80 5.78
N GLY A 102 1.59 -17.74 6.22
CA GLY A 102 1.24 -17.48 7.62
C GLY A 102 0.02 -16.58 7.79
N GLN A 103 -0.21 -16.16 9.03
CA GLN A 103 -1.28 -15.21 9.35
C GLN A 103 -0.81 -13.77 9.11
N PRO A 104 -1.65 -12.89 8.54
CA PRO A 104 -1.28 -11.50 8.30
C PRO A 104 -0.81 -10.77 9.56
N ALA A 105 -1.40 -11.08 10.72
CA ALA A 105 -1.04 -10.53 12.02
C ALA A 105 0.43 -10.76 12.40
N ASP A 106 1.02 -11.90 12.00
CA ASP A 106 2.41 -12.25 12.30
C ASP A 106 3.38 -11.78 11.19
N VAL A 107 2.89 -11.71 9.96
CA VAL A 107 3.69 -11.42 8.77
C VAL A 107 4.00 -9.93 8.66
N PHE A 108 3.00 -9.06 8.87
CA PHE A 108 3.19 -7.62 8.73
C PHE A 108 4.24 -7.04 9.68
N PRO A 109 4.27 -7.37 10.99
CA PRO A 109 5.32 -6.91 11.89
C PRO A 109 6.73 -7.28 11.40
N LYS A 110 6.90 -8.46 10.80
CA LYS A 110 8.19 -8.91 10.24
C LYS A 110 8.58 -8.11 9.00
N ILE A 111 7.63 -7.84 8.10
CA ILE A 111 7.86 -7.02 6.89
C ILE A 111 8.26 -5.60 7.30
N PHE A 112 7.56 -4.99 8.25
CA PHE A 112 7.89 -3.65 8.72
C PHE A 112 9.25 -3.62 9.42
N LYS A 113 9.55 -4.59 10.30
CA LYS A 113 10.87 -4.69 10.93
C LYS A 113 12.00 -4.85 9.93
N VAL A 114 11.89 -5.72 8.92
CA VAL A 114 12.90 -5.94 7.86
C VAL A 114 13.03 -4.73 6.91
N THR A 115 12.08 -3.81 6.91
CA THR A 115 12.21 -2.55 6.18
C THR A 115 13.21 -1.58 6.84
N TYR A 116 13.46 -1.69 8.16
CA TYR A 116 14.37 -0.81 8.90
C TYR A 116 15.87 -1.23 8.99
N PRO A 117 16.33 -2.49 8.83
CA PRO A 117 17.76 -2.81 8.88
C PRO A 117 18.52 -2.43 7.60
N PHE A 118 17.88 -2.42 6.43
CA PHE A 118 18.59 -2.11 5.17
C PHE A 118 18.73 -0.61 4.90
N LEU A 119 17.97 0.23 5.60
CA LEU A 119 17.99 1.70 5.40
C LEU A 119 18.84 2.41 6.43
N ALA A 120 19.17 1.75 7.54
CA ALA A 120 20.05 2.29 8.57
C ALA A 120 21.54 2.27 8.17
N ASN A 121 21.91 1.66 7.03
CA ASN A 121 23.30 1.52 6.62
C ASN A 121 23.53 1.85 5.13
N ARG A 122 23.22 3.10 4.75
CA ARG A 122 23.90 3.75 3.61
C ARG A 122 24.37 5.14 4.07
N ARG A 123 25.55 5.16 4.70
CA ARG A 123 26.44 6.31 4.62
C ARG A 123 27.33 6.15 3.40
#